data_AF-A0A7C2WKB1-F1
#
_entry.id   AF-A0A7C2WKB1-F1
#
_cell.length_a   1.000
_cell.length_b   1.000
_cell.length_c   1.000
_cell.angle_alpha   90.00
_cell.angle_beta   90.00
_cell.angle_gamma   90.00
#
_symmetry.space_group_name_H-M   'P 1'
#
loop_
_entity.id
_entity.type
_entity.pdbx_description
1 polymer ?
#
loop_
_entity_poly.entity_id
_entity_poly.type
_entity_poly.pdbx_seq_one_letter_code
_entity_poly.pdbx_strand_id
1 'polypeptide(L)'
;MLLPPGVGPVIFSETQIQARVAELGETISRDYAGMDLVLIGILKGIVFFMADLLRALSLPVIVDFMSISRFGPSAETRGAARLL
;
A
#
# COMPACT_ATOMS: atom_id res chain seq x y z
N MET A 1 -16.37 11.67 -20.48
CA MET A 1 -14.99 12.06 -20.14
C MET A 1 -14.07 11.12 -20.91
N LEU A 2 -13.34 11.62 -21.91
CA LEU A 2 -12.43 10.77 -22.71
C LEU A 2 -11.16 10.53 -21.88
N LEU A 3 -10.80 9.26 -21.68
CA LEU A 3 -9.55 8.89 -21.03
C LEU A 3 -8.36 9.30 -21.94
N PRO A 4 -7.22 9.73 -21.36
CA PRO A 4 -6.05 10.06 -22.16
C PRO A 4 -5.55 8.84 -22.94
N PRO A 5 -4.90 9.06 -24.11
CA PRO A 5 -4.33 7.98 -24.89
C PRO A 5 -3.32 7.16 -24.05
N GLY A 6 -3.45 5.83 -24.11
CA GLY A 6 -2.62 4.90 -23.33
C GLY A 6 -3.23 4.41 -22.02
N VAL A 7 -4.44 4.86 -21.66
CA VAL A 7 -5.16 4.37 -20.46
C VAL A 7 -6.19 3.32 -20.86
N GLY A 8 -6.08 2.12 -20.27
CA GLY A 8 -7.03 1.03 -20.44
C GLY A 8 -8.38 1.27 -19.76
N PRO A 9 -9.31 0.30 -19.81
CA PRO A 9 -10.59 0.41 -19.11
C PRO A 9 -10.39 0.52 -17.59
N VAL A 10 -11.33 1.18 -16.91
CA VAL A 10 -11.35 1.25 -15.45
C VAL A 10 -11.59 -0.15 -14.88
N ILE A 11 -10.64 -0.66 -14.12
CA ILE A 11 -10.74 -1.98 -13.47
C ILE A 11 -11.42 -1.89 -12.11
N PHE A 12 -11.12 -0.82 -11.35
CA PHE A 12 -11.77 -0.50 -10.08
C PHE A 12 -12.13 0.98 -10.05
N SER A 13 -13.36 1.29 -9.70
CA SER A 13 -13.77 2.66 -9.43
C SER A 13 -13.16 3.16 -8.11
N GLU A 14 -13.09 4.47 -7.95
CA GLU A 14 -12.73 5.10 -6.68
C GLU A 14 -13.59 4.57 -5.52
N THR A 15 -14.90 4.46 -5.71
CA THR A 15 -15.82 3.94 -4.69
C THR A 15 -15.54 2.50 -4.29
N GLN A 16 -15.17 1.64 -5.26
CA GLN A 16 -14.77 0.25 -4.96
C GLN A 16 -13.47 0.19 -4.16
N ILE A 17 -12.50 1.06 -4.49
CA ILE A 17 -11.23 1.14 -3.76
C ILE A 17 -11.48 1.64 -2.33
N GLN A 18 -12.23 2.73 -2.16
CA GLN A 18 -12.52 3.29 -0.83
C GLN A 18 -13.31 2.32 0.05
N ALA A 19 -14.31 1.63 -0.50
CA ALA A 19 -15.05 0.59 0.23
C ALA A 19 -14.10 -0.51 0.71
N ARG A 20 -13.21 -0.99 -0.16
CA ARG A 20 -12.27 -2.05 0.23
C ARG A 20 -11.24 -1.58 1.25
N VAL A 21 -10.77 -0.33 1.15
CA VAL A 21 -9.86 0.27 2.14
C VAL A 21 -10.52 0.38 3.50
N ALA A 22 -11.80 0.78 3.56
CA ALA A 22 -12.56 0.85 4.82
C ALA A 22 -12.66 -0.53 5.49
N GLU A 23 -13.06 -1.56 4.73
CA GLU A 23 -13.14 -2.94 5.22
C GLU A 23 -11.79 -3.46 5.76
N LEU A 24 -10.69 -3.11 5.07
CA LEU A 24 -9.33 -3.46 5.51
C LEU A 24 -8.95 -2.70 6.79
N GLY A 25 -9.26 -1.40 6.87
CA GLY A 25 -9.02 -0.58 8.04
C GLY A 25 -9.72 -1.13 9.28
N GLU A 26 -11.01 -1.48 9.17
CA GLU A 26 -11.77 -2.11 10.25
C GLU A 26 -11.17 -3.45 10.68
N THR A 27 -10.80 -4.28 9.70
CA THR A 27 -10.21 -5.59 9.94
C THR A 27 -8.88 -5.49 10.69
N ILE A 28 -7.96 -4.66 10.20
CA ILE A 28 -6.66 -4.45 10.83
C ILE A 28 -6.83 -3.84 12.22
N SER A 29 -7.72 -2.87 12.37
CA SER A 29 -7.92 -2.19 13.67
C SER A 29 -8.43 -3.15 14.75
N ARG A 30 -9.33 -4.06 14.38
CA ARG A 30 -9.80 -5.10 15.27
C ARG A 30 -8.70 -6.11 15.59
N ASP A 31 -8.00 -6.59 14.58
CA ASP A 31 -7.05 -7.68 14.73
C ASP A 31 -5.78 -7.27 15.51
N TYR A 32 -5.42 -5.98 15.49
CA TYR A 32 -4.28 -5.40 16.20
C TYR A 32 -4.68 -4.50 17.39
N ALA A 33 -5.93 -4.61 17.87
CA ALA A 33 -6.40 -3.80 18.99
C ALA A 33 -5.53 -3.99 20.25
N GLY A 34 -5.04 -2.88 20.82
CA GLY A 34 -4.17 -2.89 21.99
C GLY A 34 -2.72 -3.30 21.72
N MET A 35 -2.31 -3.42 20.45
CA MET A 35 -0.93 -3.68 20.04
C MET A 35 -0.27 -2.42 19.47
N ASP A 36 1.06 -2.39 19.50
CA ASP A 36 1.85 -1.36 18.84
C ASP A 36 2.01 -1.70 17.35
N LEU A 37 1.09 -1.23 16.52
CA LEU A 37 1.09 -1.48 15.08
C LEU A 37 2.12 -0.58 14.37
N VAL A 38 3.04 -1.20 13.62
CA VAL A 38 3.95 -0.53 12.69
C VAL A 38 3.53 -0.85 11.25
N LEU A 39 3.20 0.18 10.48
CA LEU A 39 2.85 0.06 9.07
C LEU A 39 4.05 0.51 8.22
N ILE A 40 4.63 -0.43 7.45
CA ILE A 40 5.79 -0.16 6.61
C ILE A 40 5.39 -0.10 5.13
N GLY A 41 5.50 1.08 4.53
CA GLY A 41 5.20 1.31 3.12
C GLY A 41 6.41 1.11 2.20
N ILE A 42 6.26 0.32 1.14
CA ILE A 42 7.31 0.17 0.12
C ILE A 42 7.18 1.21 -0.99
N LEU A 43 8.17 2.11 -1.07
CA LEU A 43 8.17 3.19 -2.07
C LEU A 43 8.38 2.67 -3.50
N LYS A 44 7.84 3.36 -4.52
CA LYS A 44 7.11 4.66 -4.44
C LYS A 44 5.59 4.52 -4.51
N GLY A 45 5.07 3.48 -5.16
CA GLY A 45 3.65 3.37 -5.52
C GLY A 45 2.67 3.21 -4.35
N ILE A 46 3.16 2.86 -3.16
CA ILE A 46 2.33 2.58 -1.98
C ILE A 46 1.62 3.82 -1.41
N VAL A 47 2.14 5.02 -1.67
CA VAL A 47 1.82 6.23 -0.90
C VAL A 47 0.32 6.54 -0.90
N PHE A 48 -0.36 6.42 -2.04
CA PHE A 48 -1.79 6.72 -2.13
C PHE A 48 -2.64 5.72 -1.35
N PHE A 49 -2.40 4.42 -1.56
CA PHE A 49 -3.11 3.36 -0.83
C PHE A 49 -2.87 3.46 0.67
N MET A 50 -1.62 3.71 1.09
CA MET A 50 -1.28 3.80 2.50
C MET A 50 -1.90 5.02 3.17
N ALA A 51 -1.97 6.16 2.47
CA ALA A 51 -2.65 7.35 2.98
C ALA A 51 -4.14 7.09 3.23
N ASP A 52 -4.82 6.41 2.31
CA ASP A 52 -6.23 6.06 2.46
C ASP A 52 -6.42 5.03 3.58
N LEU A 53 -5.56 4.01 3.66
CA LEU A 53 -5.62 3.00 4.71
C LEU A 53 -5.41 3.61 6.09
N LEU A 54 -4.42 4.51 6.25
CA LEU A 54 -4.15 5.16 7.53
C LEU A 54 -5.35 5.97 8.05
N ARG A 55 -6.15 6.57 7.16
CA ARG A 55 -7.38 7.28 7.56
C ARG A 55 -8.50 6.33 7.99
N ALA A 56 -8.49 5.10 7.51
CA ALA A 56 -9.48 4.07 7.85
C ALA A 56 -9.13 3.29 9.13
N LEU A 57 -7.91 3.42 9.65
CA LEU A 57 -7.47 2.77 10.88
C LEU A 57 -7.99 3.51 12.12
N SER A 58 -8.48 2.77 13.11
CA SER A 58 -9.06 3.30 14.35
C SER A 58 -8.22 3.01 15.61
N LEU A 59 -6.95 2.67 15.41
CA LEU A 59 -5.95 2.45 16.46
C LEU A 59 -4.69 3.31 16.20
N PRO A 60 -3.84 3.55 17.23
CA PRO A 60 -2.56 4.20 17.04
C PRO A 60 -1.64 3.39 16.12
N VAL A 61 -0.95 4.06 15.20
CA VAL A 61 -0.05 3.41 14.23
C VAL A 61 1.23 4.23 14.08
N ILE A 62 2.36 3.54 14.10
CA ILE A 62 3.66 4.08 13.68
C ILE A 62 3.83 3.79 12.19
N VAL A 63 4.23 4.80 11.44
CA VAL A 63 4.41 4.70 9.98
C VAL A 63 5.88 4.81 9.66
N ASP A 64 6.36 3.90 8.82
CA ASP A 64 7.70 3.97 8.24
C ASP A 64 7.66 3.61 6.75
N PHE A 65 8.73 3.95 6.04
CA PHE A 65 8.87 3.68 4.62
C PHE A 65 10.20 2.99 4.34
N MET A 66 10.16 2.03 3.43
CA MET A 66 11.37 1.43 2.87
C MET A 66 11.41 1.66 1.37
N SER A 67 12.60 1.98 0.83
CA SER A 67 12.84 1.96 -0.60
C SER A 67 13.60 0.71 -0.96
N ILE A 68 13.06 -0.06 -1.91
CA ILE A 68 13.75 -1.22 -2.48
C ILE A 68 14.30 -0.89 -3.86
N SER A 69 15.57 -1.24 -4.08
CA SER A 69 16.16 -1.30 -5.42
C SER A 69 16.39 -2.75 -5.81
N ARG A 70 16.16 -3.06 -7.10
CA ARG A 70 16.52 -4.36 -7.66
C ARG A 70 18.04 -4.42 -7.77
N PHE A 71 18.65 -5.49 -7.27
CA PHE A 71 20.03 -5.80 -7.61
C PHE A 71 20.14 -6.04 -9.13
N GLY A 72 21.31 -5.70 -9.70
CA GLY A 72 21.58 -5.56 -11.14
C GLY A 72 21.25 -6.78 -12.04
N PRO A 73 21.61 -6.71 -13.34
CA PRO A 73 21.04 -7.53 -14.41
C PRO A 73 21.31 -9.05 -14.35
N SER A 74 22.03 -9.56 -13.36
CA SER A 74 22.23 -11.00 -13.19
C SER A 74 20.99 -11.65 -12.57
N ALA A 75 20.26 -12.39 -13.40
CA ALA A 75 19.00 -13.06 -13.10
C ALA A 75 19.05 -14.19 -12.04
N GLU A 76 20.14 -14.32 -11.27
CA GLU A 76 20.36 -15.46 -10.38
C GLU A 76 19.86 -15.27 -8.94
N THR A 77 19.55 -14.05 -8.50
CA THR A 77 18.92 -13.82 -7.18
C THR A 77 17.48 -13.37 -7.34
N ARG A 78 16.59 -14.31 -7.69
CA ARG A 78 15.13 -14.11 -7.61
C ARG A 78 14.76 -13.84 -6.15
N GLY A 79 14.42 -12.60 -5.82
CA GLY A 79 13.88 -12.20 -4.51
C GLY A 79 14.83 -11.39 -3.63
N ALA A 80 16.08 -11.14 -4.05
CA ALA A 80 16.95 -10.22 -3.31
C ALA A 80 16.54 -8.77 -3.59
N ALA A 81 16.16 -8.04 -2.54
CA ALA A 81 15.89 -6.61 -2.58
C ALA A 81 16.91 -5.88 -1.71
N ARG A 82 17.50 -4.78 -2.23
CA ARG A 82 18.34 -3.91 -1.41
C ARG A 82 17.45 -2.89 -0.71
N LEU A 83 17.44 -2.93 0.61
CA LEU A 83 16.90 -1.86 1.44
C LEU A 83 17.84 -0.65 1.37
N LEU A 84 17.29 0.52 1.08
CA LEU A 84 17.99 1.80 1.03
C LEU A 84 17.63 2.67 2.22
#